data_AF-A0A8J6SZI7-F1
#
_entry.id   AF-A0A8J6SZI7-F1
#
_cell.length_a   1.000
_cell.length_b   1.000
_cell.length_c   1.000
_cell.angle_alpha   90.00
_cell.angle_beta   90.00
_cell.angle_gamma   90.00
#
_symmetry.space_group_name_H-M   'P 1'
#
loop_
_entity.id
_entity.type
_entity.pdbx_description
1 polymer ?
#
loop_
_entity_poly.entity_id
_entity_poly.type
_entity_poly.pdbx_seq_one_letter_code
_entity_poly.pdbx_strand_id
1 'polypeptide(L)'
;MRPKTIEYKTDREIAWRNLLVSAINAGIQAGVITEDETQEIDGKCVEFTLDGIGLGYATFDSINFGEVSIEVVVDPKDKTDRSFTKFPTGATAKAHGYVERETGFYLQPTATLFQSKKPVQQKLFNLKVEPNGFEDNGRKFL
;
A
#
# COMPACT_ATOMS: atom_id res chain seq x y z
N MET A 1 1.86 -12.42 -21.28
CA MET A 1 3.14 -12.13 -20.60
C MET A 1 3.28 -13.14 -19.46
N ARG A 2 4.42 -13.82 -19.27
CA ARG A 2 4.56 -14.75 -18.13
C ARG A 2 4.58 -13.93 -16.83
N PRO A 3 3.82 -14.29 -15.78
CA PRO A 3 3.88 -13.59 -14.51
C PRO A 3 5.33 -13.65 -14.01
N LYS A 4 5.93 -12.48 -13.83
CA LYS A 4 7.28 -12.36 -13.29
C LYS A 4 7.11 -12.48 -11.77
N THR A 5 7.60 -13.56 -11.17
CA THR A 5 7.60 -13.70 -9.72
C THR A 5 8.39 -12.53 -9.13
N ILE A 6 7.71 -11.66 -8.37
CA ILE A 6 8.36 -10.59 -7.63
C ILE A 6 9.02 -11.23 -6.41
N GLU A 7 10.35 -11.22 -6.36
CA GLU A 7 11.11 -11.66 -5.20
C GLU A 7 11.48 -10.45 -4.34
N TYR A 8 10.95 -10.37 -3.12
CA TYR A 8 11.39 -9.44 -2.09
C TYR A 8 12.59 -10.06 -1.34
N LYS A 9 13.76 -9.42 -1.41
CA LYS A 9 15.04 -10.02 -0.97
C LYS A 9 15.55 -9.45 0.33
N THR A 10 15.06 -8.28 0.72
CA THR A 10 15.53 -7.54 1.88
C THR A 10 14.40 -7.29 2.89
N ASP A 11 14.76 -7.14 4.17
CA ASP A 11 13.82 -6.78 5.22
C ASP A 11 13.04 -5.50 4.90
N ARG A 12 13.70 -4.58 4.20
CA ARG A 12 13.13 -3.30 3.77
C ARG A 12 12.04 -3.49 2.70
N GLU A 13 12.30 -4.35 1.72
CA GLU A 13 11.32 -4.67 0.67
C GLU A 13 10.11 -5.40 1.24
N ILE A 14 10.33 -6.35 2.16
CA ILE A 14 9.25 -7.07 2.84
C ILE A 14 8.44 -6.11 3.73
N ALA A 15 9.09 -5.21 4.49
CA ALA A 15 8.40 -4.20 5.29
C ALA A 15 7.56 -3.23 4.43
N TRP A 16 8.09 -2.79 3.29
CA TRP A 16 7.34 -1.99 2.30
C TRP A 16 6.12 -2.76 1.80
N ARG A 17 6.32 -4.01 1.37
CA ARG A 17 5.25 -4.85 0.83
C ARG A 17 4.15 -5.06 1.86
N ASN A 18 4.51 -5.40 3.09
CA ASN A 18 3.53 -5.64 4.14
C ASN A 18 2.70 -4.39 4.44
N LEU A 19 3.32 -3.21 4.48
CA LEU A 19 2.60 -1.95 4.66
C LEU A 19 1.62 -1.68 3.52
N LEU A 20 2.03 -1.90 2.26
CA LEU A 20 1.14 -1.70 1.11
C LEU A 20 0.00 -2.70 1.07
N VAL A 21 0.27 -3.99 1.28
CA VAL A 21 -0.78 -5.02 1.27
C VAL A 21 -1.80 -4.75 2.36
N SER A 22 -1.39 -4.31 3.55
CA SER A 22 -2.33 -3.87 4.58
C SER A 22 -3.20 -2.68 4.12
N ALA A 23 -2.61 -1.69 3.46
CA ALA A 23 -3.34 -0.53 2.92
C ALA A 23 -4.37 -0.95 1.85
N ILE A 24 -3.97 -1.83 0.93
CA ILE A 24 -4.85 -2.35 -0.12
C ILE A 24 -5.99 -3.16 0.47
N ASN A 25 -5.70 -4.07 1.39
CA ASN A 25 -6.72 -4.86 2.09
C ASN A 25 -7.75 -3.95 2.77
N ALA A 26 -7.29 -2.88 3.42
CA ALA A 26 -8.18 -1.90 4.03
C ALA A 26 -9.03 -1.16 2.99
N GLY A 27 -8.42 -0.76 1.86
CA GLY A 27 -9.13 -0.14 0.74
C GLY A 27 -10.23 -1.02 0.17
N ILE A 28 -9.98 -2.32 0.04
CA ILE A 28 -10.95 -3.32 -0.43
C ILE A 28 -12.07 -3.52 0.59
N GLN A 29 -11.73 -3.70 1.87
CA GLN A 29 -12.71 -3.86 2.94
C GLN A 29 -13.63 -2.64 3.07
N ALA A 30 -13.10 -1.44 2.82
CA ALA A 30 -13.86 -0.20 2.80
C ALA A 30 -14.67 0.02 1.50
N GLY A 31 -14.56 -0.88 0.51
CA GLY A 31 -15.20 -0.74 -0.80
C GLY A 31 -14.62 0.40 -1.64
N VAL A 32 -13.42 0.90 -1.32
CA VAL A 32 -12.73 1.97 -2.05
C VAL A 32 -11.96 1.43 -3.24
N ILE A 33 -11.27 0.29 -3.07
CA ILE A 33 -10.66 -0.45 -4.18
C ILE A 33 -11.65 -1.53 -4.62
N THR A 34 -11.98 -1.50 -5.90
CA THR A 34 -12.86 -2.47 -6.58
C THR A 34 -12.25 -2.85 -7.94
N GLU A 35 -12.81 -3.87 -8.59
CA GLU A 35 -12.46 -4.17 -9.99
C GLU A 35 -13.07 -3.14 -10.97
N ASP A 36 -14.11 -2.42 -10.56
CA ASP A 36 -14.77 -1.39 -11.37
C ASP A 36 -13.87 -0.15 -11.51
N GLU A 37 -13.34 0.07 -12.71
CA GLU A 37 -12.52 1.25 -13.03
C GLU A 37 -13.31 2.55 -13.11
N THR A 38 -14.64 2.49 -13.22
CA THR A 38 -15.50 3.67 -13.24
C THR A 38 -15.74 4.24 -11.85
N GLN A 39 -15.39 3.48 -10.81
CA GLN A 39 -15.52 3.92 -9.44
C GLN A 39 -14.58 5.10 -9.15
N GLU A 40 -15.16 6.22 -8.74
CA GLU A 40 -14.42 7.38 -8.27
C GLU A 40 -13.61 7.03 -7.01
N ILE A 41 -12.29 7.07 -7.12
CA ILE A 41 -11.35 6.74 -6.05
C ILE A 41 -10.45 7.91 -5.65
N ASP A 42 -10.31 8.92 -6.51
CA ASP A 42 -9.37 10.03 -6.34
C ASP A 42 -9.49 10.73 -4.99
N GLY A 43 -8.37 10.79 -4.27
CA GLY A 43 -8.26 11.39 -2.95
C GLY A 43 -8.98 10.65 -1.83
N LYS A 44 -9.64 9.51 -2.07
CA LYS A 44 -10.27 8.71 -1.02
C LYS A 44 -9.23 8.23 -0.03
N CYS A 45 -9.57 8.33 1.25
CA CYS A 45 -8.69 7.96 2.34
C CYS A 45 -9.35 6.93 3.24
N VAL A 46 -8.60 5.89 3.59
CA VAL A 46 -9.02 4.82 4.51
C VAL A 46 -8.07 4.81 5.70
N GLU A 47 -8.65 4.88 6.90
CA GLU A 47 -7.96 4.66 8.17
C GLU A 47 -8.06 3.18 8.54
N PHE A 48 -6.94 2.60 8.99
CA PHE A 48 -6.89 1.20 9.42
C PHE A 48 -5.85 0.98 10.52
N THR A 49 -6.04 -0.09 11.29
CA THR A 49 -5.12 -0.45 12.37
C THR A 49 -4.04 -1.39 11.86
N LEU A 50 -2.78 -1.11 12.22
CA LEU A 50 -1.66 -2.04 12.09
C LEU A 50 -1.29 -2.55 13.48
N ASP A 51 -1.67 -3.80 13.77
CA ASP A 51 -1.52 -4.40 15.09
C ASP A 51 -0.07 -4.32 15.61
N GLY A 52 0.08 -3.73 16.80
CA GLY A 52 1.39 -3.53 17.45
C GLY A 52 2.28 -2.47 16.79
N ILE A 53 1.80 -1.76 15.75
CA ILE A 53 2.55 -0.74 15.01
C ILE A 53 1.93 0.65 15.22
N GLY A 54 0.67 0.86 14.84
CA GLY A 54 0.02 2.18 14.86
C GLY A 54 -1.21 2.29 13.95
N LEU A 55 -1.68 3.51 13.72
CA LEU A 55 -2.76 3.80 12.77
C LEU A 55 -2.18 4.12 11.39
N GLY A 56 -2.65 3.40 10.38
CA GLY A 56 -2.36 3.62 8.98
C GLY A 56 -3.43 4.47 8.31
N TYR A 57 -3.01 5.37 7.43
CA TYR A 57 -3.87 6.18 6.58
C TYR A 57 -3.45 5.95 5.14
N ALA A 58 -4.30 5.29 4.36
CA ALA A 58 -4.08 5.01 2.95
C ALA A 58 -4.91 5.97 2.09
N THR A 59 -4.26 6.66 1.16
CA THR A 59 -4.91 7.45 0.12
C THR A 59 -4.79 6.72 -1.20
N PHE A 60 -5.87 6.77 -1.98
CA PHE A 60 -5.96 6.10 -3.26
C PHE A 60 -6.27 7.13 -4.35
N ASP A 61 -5.60 7.02 -5.48
CA ASP A 61 -5.83 7.88 -6.64
C ASP A 61 -5.87 7.02 -7.90
N SER A 62 -6.88 7.22 -8.73
CA SER A 62 -6.91 6.61 -10.06
C SER A 62 -5.84 7.28 -10.89
N ILE A 63 -5.04 6.47 -11.57
CA ILE A 63 -4.20 6.94 -12.65
C ILE A 63 -4.69 6.31 -13.95
N ASN A 64 -4.21 6.83 -15.08
CA ASN A 64 -4.62 6.32 -16.38
C ASN A 64 -4.30 4.81 -16.52
N PHE A 65 -5.01 4.12 -17.41
CA PHE A 65 -4.82 2.70 -17.72
C PHE A 65 -5.17 1.71 -16.60
N GLY A 66 -6.21 2.02 -15.80
CA GLY A 66 -6.74 1.07 -14.81
C GLY A 66 -5.87 0.89 -13.57
N GLU A 67 -4.82 1.69 -13.40
CA GLU A 67 -3.93 1.64 -12.25
C GLU A 67 -4.44 2.54 -11.10
N VAL A 68 -4.20 2.10 -9.86
CA VAL A 68 -4.46 2.86 -8.63
C VAL A 68 -3.13 3.18 -7.98
N SER A 69 -2.85 4.46 -7.76
CA SER A 69 -1.78 4.91 -6.89
C SER A 69 -2.20 4.78 -5.42
N ILE A 70 -1.33 4.22 -4.60
CA ILE A 70 -1.56 4.04 -3.15
C ILE A 70 -0.45 4.75 -2.41
N GLU A 71 -0.80 5.74 -1.59
CA GLU A 71 0.10 6.33 -0.61
C GLU A 71 -0.40 5.94 0.79
N VAL A 72 0.50 5.42 1.62
CA VAL A 72 0.16 5.05 3.00
C VAL A 72 1.16 5.64 3.98
N VAL A 73 0.64 6.21 5.07
CA VAL A 73 1.42 6.83 6.14
C VAL A 73 0.95 6.28 7.50
N VAL A 74 1.88 6.12 8.44
CA VAL A 74 1.61 5.55 9.78
C VAL A 74 1.89 6.60 10.84
N ASP A 75 0.93 6.81 11.74
CA ASP A 75 0.95 7.80 12.82
C ASP A 75 1.43 9.21 12.41
N PRO A 76 0.94 9.79 11.29
CA PRO A 76 1.28 11.16 10.95
C PRO A 76 0.72 12.13 12.02
N LYS A 77 1.39 13.27 12.21
CA LYS A 77 0.85 14.35 13.06
C LYS A 77 -0.44 14.92 12.48
N ASP A 78 -0.52 14.98 11.16
CA ASP A 78 -1.67 15.41 10.39
C ASP A 78 -1.98 14.34 9.33
N LYS A 79 -3.15 13.71 9.43
CA LYS A 79 -3.60 12.67 8.49
C LYS A 79 -3.85 13.17 7.07
N THR A 80 -3.84 14.49 6.86
CA THR A 80 -3.98 15.13 5.55
C THR A 80 -2.64 15.51 4.92
N ASP A 81 -1.51 15.34 5.63
CA ASP A 81 -0.15 15.57 5.12
C ASP A 81 0.23 14.47 4.11
N ARG A 82 -0.30 14.63 2.89
CA ARG A 82 -0.06 13.79 1.71
C ARG A 82 1.14 14.37 0.96
N SER A 83 2.17 13.58 0.75
CA SER A 83 3.30 14.04 -0.06
C SER A 83 4.05 12.88 -0.63
N PHE A 84 4.07 12.77 -1.96
CA PHE A 84 4.74 11.70 -2.67
C PHE A 84 6.21 11.50 -2.27
N THR A 85 6.98 12.58 -2.09
CA THR A 85 8.44 12.49 -1.85
C THR A 85 8.86 12.75 -0.40
N LYS A 86 8.07 13.51 0.36
CA LYS A 86 8.42 13.92 1.72
C LYS A 86 7.98 12.87 2.74
N PHE A 87 8.76 12.70 3.80
CA PHE A 87 8.31 11.97 4.98
C PHE A 87 7.41 12.88 5.83
N PRO A 88 6.13 12.55 6.06
CA PRO A 88 5.20 13.43 6.76
C PRO A 88 5.65 13.70 8.20
N THR A 89 5.28 14.87 8.71
CA THR A 89 5.68 15.25 10.07
C THR A 89 5.03 14.32 11.08
N GLY A 90 5.81 13.80 12.04
CA GLY A 90 5.31 12.90 13.10
C GLY A 90 5.21 11.43 12.69
N ALA A 91 5.13 11.14 11.39
CA ALA A 91 4.96 9.79 10.88
C ALA A 91 6.06 8.82 11.34
N THR A 92 5.70 7.55 11.44
CA THR A 92 6.60 6.46 11.85
C THR A 92 6.95 5.54 10.70
N ALA A 93 6.10 5.46 9.67
CA ALA A 93 6.38 4.83 8.39
C ALA A 93 5.57 5.47 7.25
N LYS A 94 6.05 5.27 6.03
CA LYS A 94 5.41 5.65 4.77
C LYS A 94 5.79 4.66 3.68
N ALA A 95 4.83 4.32 2.83
CA ALA A 95 5.07 3.59 1.59
C ALA A 95 4.23 4.18 0.46
N HIS A 96 4.68 3.91 -0.76
CA HIS A 96 3.98 4.24 -2.00
C HIS A 96 4.08 3.04 -2.95
N GLY A 97 3.05 2.82 -3.76
CA GLY A 97 3.05 1.85 -4.85
C GLY A 97 1.79 1.93 -5.70
N TYR A 98 1.61 0.93 -6.57
CA TYR A 98 0.48 0.88 -7.49
C TYR A 98 -0.18 -0.51 -7.50
N VAL A 99 -1.49 -0.53 -7.79
CA VAL A 99 -2.26 -1.74 -8.13
C VAL A 99 -2.85 -1.56 -9.51
N GLU A 100 -2.62 -2.50 -10.41
CA GLU A 100 -3.31 -2.58 -11.68
C GLU A 100 -4.65 -3.30 -11.49
N ARG A 101 -5.76 -2.58 -11.69
CA ARG A 101 -7.11 -3.13 -11.44
C ARG A 101 -7.49 -4.21 -12.43
N GLU A 102 -7.03 -4.18 -13.69
CA GLU A 102 -7.42 -5.16 -14.72
C GLU A 102 -6.75 -6.52 -14.51
N THR A 103 -5.48 -6.55 -14.15
CA THR A 103 -4.67 -7.77 -14.09
C THR A 103 -4.46 -8.29 -12.68
N GLY A 104 -4.71 -7.47 -11.66
CA GLY A 104 -4.45 -7.85 -10.28
C GLY A 104 -3.03 -7.55 -9.80
N PHE A 105 -2.14 -7.02 -10.67
CA PHE A 105 -0.72 -6.89 -10.35
C PHE A 105 -0.44 -5.74 -9.36
N TYR A 106 0.29 -6.03 -8.28
CA TYR A 106 1.01 -5.00 -7.53
C TYR A 106 2.18 -4.51 -8.39
N LEU A 107 2.05 -3.30 -8.94
CA LEU A 107 3.05 -2.77 -9.85
C LEU A 107 4.09 -1.92 -9.13
N GLN A 108 5.34 -2.28 -9.43
CA GLN A 108 6.61 -1.66 -9.07
C GLN A 108 7.04 -1.82 -7.60
N PRO A 109 7.81 -2.89 -7.27
CA PRO A 109 8.55 -2.98 -6.01
C PRO A 109 9.62 -1.89 -5.97
N THR A 110 9.21 -0.67 -5.59
CA THR A 110 10.07 0.49 -5.44
C THR A 110 10.15 0.84 -3.97
N ALA A 111 10.80 -0.05 -3.19
CA ALA A 111 11.17 0.21 -1.80
C ALA A 111 12.09 1.45 -1.63
N THR A 112 12.45 2.12 -2.73
CA THR A 112 13.07 3.44 -2.79
C THR A 112 12.17 4.52 -2.17
N LEU A 113 10.85 4.44 -2.33
CA LEU A 113 9.90 5.40 -1.73
C LEU A 113 9.41 4.98 -0.34
N PHE A 114 9.84 3.82 0.17
CA PHE A 114 9.60 3.42 1.54
C PHE A 114 10.43 4.25 2.52
N GLN A 115 9.83 4.77 3.58
CA GLN A 115 10.53 5.48 4.64
C GLN A 115 9.96 5.01 5.97
N SER A 116 10.81 4.69 6.94
CA SER A 116 10.33 4.34 8.28
C SER A 116 11.38 4.54 9.35
N LYS A 117 10.91 4.71 10.59
CA LYS A 117 11.76 4.60 11.77
C LYS A 117 12.19 3.14 11.93
N LYS A 118 13.46 2.91 12.28
CA LYS A 118 14.05 1.56 12.37
C LYS A 118 13.23 0.55 13.19
N PRO A 119 12.69 0.89 14.38
CA PRO A 119 11.85 -0.05 15.14
C PRO A 119 10.56 -0.43 14.41
N VAL A 120 9.97 0.50 13.65
CA VAL A 120 8.74 0.25 12.88
C VAL A 120 9.03 -0.58 11.64
N GLN A 121 10.17 -0.37 10.97
CA GLN A 121 10.60 -1.24 9.86
C GLN A 121 10.63 -2.70 10.29
N GLN A 122 11.22 -3.01 11.46
CA GLN A 122 11.32 -4.39 11.93
C GLN A 122 9.95 -4.99 12.25
N LYS A 123 9.04 -4.19 12.81
CA LYS A 123 7.67 -4.64 13.07
C LYS A 123 6.91 -4.91 11.77
N LEU A 124 7.02 -4.00 10.78
CA LEU A 124 6.43 -4.17 9.46
C LEU A 124 6.99 -5.39 8.73
N PHE A 125 8.30 -5.64 8.82
CA PHE A 125 8.93 -6.84 8.28
C PHE A 125 8.33 -8.13 8.88
N ASN A 126 8.13 -8.15 10.19
CA ASN A 126 7.57 -9.30 10.91
C ASN A 126 6.04 -9.42 10.80
N LEU A 127 5.36 -8.44 10.21
CA LEU A 127 3.92 -8.44 10.06
C LEU A 127 3.50 -9.57 9.11
N LYS A 128 2.61 -10.46 9.57
CA LYS A 128 2.03 -11.50 8.73
C LYS A 128 0.78 -10.94 8.09
N VAL A 129 0.87 -10.59 6.80
CA VAL A 129 -0.26 -10.08 6.03
C VAL A 129 -0.35 -10.84 4.72
N GLU A 130 -1.53 -11.36 4.43
CA GLU A 130 -1.84 -11.98 3.15
C GLU A 130 -2.65 -11.00 2.29
N PRO A 131 -2.43 -10.96 0.97
CA PRO A 131 -3.23 -10.12 0.10
C PRO A 131 -4.68 -10.58 0.04
N ASN A 132 -5.61 -9.63 0.07
CA ASN A 132 -7.02 -9.85 -0.16
C ASN A 132 -7.36 -9.34 -1.56
N GLY A 133 -7.95 -10.16 -2.41
CA GLY A 133 -8.46 -9.73 -3.71
C GLY A 133 -7.43 -9.50 -4.84
N PHE A 134 -6.24 -9.00 -4.56
CA PHE A 134 -5.15 -8.76 -5.53
C PHE A 134 -3.87 -9.45 -5.08
N GLU A 135 -3.17 -10.19 -5.95
CA GLU A 135 -1.89 -10.85 -5.65
C GLU A 135 -0.67 -10.17 -6.29
N ASP A 136 0.50 -10.35 -5.66
CA ASP A 136 1.84 -9.94 -6.16
C ASP A 136 2.17 -10.46 -7.57
N ASN A 137 1.43 -11.45 -8.08
CA ASN A 137 1.66 -12.12 -9.36
C ASN A 137 0.54 -11.91 -10.42
N GLY A 138 -0.43 -11.03 -10.16
CA GLY A 138 -1.53 -10.77 -11.10
C GLY A 138 -2.64 -11.81 -11.06
N ARG A 139 -3.04 -12.24 -9.86
CA ARG A 139 -4.28 -12.99 -9.66
C ARG A 139 -5.29 -12.14 -8.89
N LYS A 140 -6.55 -12.23 -9.29
CA LYS A 140 -7.68 -11.64 -8.57
C LYS A 140 -8.55 -12.71 -7.93
N PHE A 141 -9.06 -12.41 -6.75
CA PHE A 141 -10.03 -13.25 -6.03
C PHE A 141 -11.09 -12.40 -5.31
N LEU A 142 -11.37 -11.20 -5.81
CA LEU A 142 -12.42 -10.32 -5.31
C LEU A 142 -13.83 -10.86 -5.61
#